data_AF-A0A496Z2C9-F1
#
_entry.id   AF-A0A496Z2C9-F1
#
_cell.length_a   1.000
_cell.length_b   1.000
_cell.length_c   1.000
_cell.angle_alpha   90.00
_cell.angle_beta   90.00
_cell.angle_gamma   90.00
#
_symmetry.space_group_name_H-M   'P 1'
#
loop_
_entity.id
_entity.type
_entity.pdbx_description
1 polymer ?
#
loop_
_entity_poly.entity_id
_entity_poly.type
_entity_poly.pdbx_seq_one_letter_code
_entity_poly.pdbx_strand_id
1 'polypeptide(L)'
;MTGLLPGREALPSGRTPIRKHGGRLHLLRRLYEFFPLEEVEAIPPQTLLKKPQVLKLSMTVNFNLNRKLDKIYEYTAIYMTSYGEFFCRVFFDNKGISFVEGALHRLKEQLNLPIFPGQVGFYIPRLARRCIR
;
A
#
# COMPACT_ATOMS: atom_id res chain seq x y z
N MET A 1 20.63 41.70 18.98
CA MET A 1 19.37 41.48 18.23
C MET A 1 19.35 40.03 17.77
N THR A 2 18.82 39.16 18.61
CA THR A 2 18.82 37.70 18.45
C THR A 2 17.43 37.28 18.01
N GLY A 3 17.29 36.84 16.75
CA GLY A 3 16.06 36.31 16.21
C GLY A 3 15.77 34.91 16.75
N LEU A 4 14.73 34.79 17.56
CA LEU A 4 14.14 33.51 17.98
C LEU A 4 13.26 32.97 16.85
N LEU A 5 13.63 31.83 16.28
CA LEU A 5 12.78 31.05 15.39
C LEU A 5 11.65 30.36 16.20
N PRO A 6 10.40 30.37 15.75
CA PRO A 6 9.30 29.76 16.50
C PRO A 6 9.23 28.24 16.30
N GLY A 7 9.06 27.53 17.42
CA GLY A 7 8.17 26.37 17.55
C GLY A 7 8.40 25.16 16.65
N ARG A 8 9.37 24.30 17.00
CA ARG A 8 9.25 22.87 16.70
C ARG A 8 8.22 22.27 17.67
N GLU A 9 6.98 22.12 17.23
CA GLU A 9 6.00 21.31 17.95
C GLU A 9 6.53 19.87 18.04
N ALA A 10 6.72 19.41 19.27
CA ALA A 10 7.11 18.04 19.57
C ALA A 10 5.96 17.10 19.16
N LEU A 11 6.22 16.20 18.21
CA LEU A 11 5.35 15.06 17.92
C LEU A 11 5.13 14.28 19.24
N PRO A 12 3.88 14.05 19.69
CA PRO A 12 3.65 13.29 20.90
C PRO A 12 4.12 11.85 20.69
N SER A 13 5.17 11.45 21.41
CA SER A 13 5.73 10.09 21.47
C SER A 13 4.84 9.12 22.26
N GLY A 14 3.52 9.23 22.05
CA GLY A 14 2.54 8.32 22.63
C GLY A 14 2.61 6.97 21.92
N ARG A 15 3.30 6.00 22.52
CA ARG A 15 3.18 4.58 22.14
C ARG A 15 1.71 4.19 22.26
N THR A 16 1.02 4.20 21.13
CA THR A 16 -0.40 3.84 21.07
C THR A 16 -0.53 2.37 21.49
N PRO A 17 -1.35 2.02 22.49
CA PRO A 17 -1.43 0.66 22.99
C PRO A 17 -1.92 -0.32 21.92
N ILE A 18 -1.30 -1.51 21.90
CA ILE A 18 -1.41 -2.53 20.86
C ILE A 18 -2.86 -3.01 20.62
N ARG A 19 -3.75 -2.87 21.61
CA ARG A 19 -5.19 -3.20 21.49
C ARG A 19 -5.93 -2.38 20.42
N LYS A 20 -5.42 -1.21 20.00
CA LYS A 20 -6.01 -0.40 18.90
C LYS A 20 -5.55 -0.84 17.49
N HIS A 21 -4.72 -1.89 17.37
CA HIS A 21 -4.12 -2.36 16.11
C HIS A 21 -4.91 -3.46 15.37
N GLY A 22 -6.21 -3.65 15.64
CA GLY A 22 -7.03 -4.64 14.89
C GLY A 22 -6.94 -4.49 13.36
N GLY A 23 -6.73 -3.26 12.87
CA GLY A 23 -6.48 -3.02 11.44
C GLY A 23 -5.13 -3.56 10.93
N ARG A 24 -4.07 -3.54 11.76
CA ARG A 24 -2.74 -4.05 11.37
C ARG A 24 -2.73 -5.57 11.30
N LEU A 25 -3.25 -6.25 12.33
CA LEU A 25 -3.34 -7.70 12.34
C LEU A 25 -4.22 -8.21 11.19
N HIS A 26 -5.32 -7.51 10.91
CA HIS A 26 -6.18 -7.86 9.78
C HIS A 26 -5.51 -7.60 8.43
N LEU A 27 -4.73 -6.52 8.27
CA LEU A 27 -3.93 -6.31 7.06
C LEU A 27 -2.90 -7.44 6.90
N LEU A 28 -2.12 -7.72 7.94
CA LEU A 28 -1.10 -8.77 7.91
C LEU A 28 -1.70 -10.14 7.57
N ARG A 29 -2.84 -10.48 8.18
CA ARG A 29 -3.59 -11.70 7.85
C ARG A 29 -4.03 -11.72 6.39
N ARG A 30 -4.59 -10.63 5.86
CA ARG A 30 -4.96 -10.55 4.44
C ARG A 30 -3.76 -10.67 3.51
N LEU A 31 -2.62 -10.07 3.88
CA LEU A 31 -1.40 -10.16 3.09
C LEU A 31 -0.85 -11.59 3.09
N TYR A 32 -0.87 -12.26 4.24
CA TYR A 32 -0.50 -13.67 4.36
C TYR A 32 -1.41 -14.58 3.51
N GLU A 33 -2.72 -14.35 3.54
CA GLU A 33 -3.69 -15.10 2.72
C GLU A 33 -3.54 -14.81 1.22
N PHE A 34 -3.12 -13.60 0.84
CA PHE A 34 -2.97 -13.18 -0.57
C PHE A 34 -1.60 -13.56 -1.17
N PHE A 35 -0.56 -13.59 -0.35
CA PHE A 35 0.82 -13.96 -0.71
C PHE A 35 1.25 -15.19 0.10
N PRO A 36 0.79 -16.41 -0.27
CA PRO A 36 1.16 -17.62 0.44
C PRO A 36 2.68 -17.86 0.39
N LEU A 37 3.26 -18.33 1.50
CA LEU A 37 4.70 -18.61 1.61
C LEU A 37 5.19 -19.75 0.69
N GLU A 38 4.29 -20.66 0.29
CA GLU A 38 4.61 -21.84 -0.51
C GLU A 38 4.40 -21.62 -2.02
N GLU A 39 4.76 -20.45 -2.55
CA GLU A 39 4.95 -20.32 -4.00
C GLU A 39 6.35 -20.83 -4.37
N VAL A 40 6.54 -22.15 -4.28
CA VAL A 40 7.71 -22.84 -4.84
C VAL A 40 7.47 -23.02 -6.34
N GLU A 41 7.20 -21.94 -7.06
CA GLU A 41 7.24 -21.99 -8.52
C GLU A 41 8.70 -22.02 -8.95
N ALA A 42 9.12 -23.15 -9.50
CA ALA A 42 10.41 -23.25 -10.16
C ALA A 42 10.43 -22.28 -11.34
N ILE A 43 11.16 -21.17 -11.21
CA ILE A 43 11.26 -20.15 -12.26
C ILE A 43 12.09 -20.73 -13.41
N PRO A 44 11.50 -20.97 -14.60
CA PRO A 44 12.26 -21.50 -15.72
C PRO A 44 13.35 -20.51 -16.15
N PRO A 45 14.55 -20.96 -16.55
CA PRO A 45 15.62 -20.07 -17.02
C PRO A 45 15.17 -19.12 -18.15
N GLN A 46 14.23 -19.55 -18.99
CA GLN A 46 13.68 -18.75 -20.08
C GLN A 46 12.91 -17.52 -19.58
N THR A 47 12.35 -17.57 -18.36
CA THR A 47 11.66 -16.44 -17.74
C THR A 47 12.64 -15.34 -17.34
N LEU A 48 13.86 -15.71 -16.93
CA LEU A 48 14.92 -14.74 -16.56
C LEU A 48 15.39 -13.90 -17.76
N LEU A 49 15.18 -14.36 -18.99
CA LEU A 49 15.51 -13.61 -20.21
C LEU A 49 14.45 -12.55 -20.57
N LYS A 50 13.27 -12.59 -19.94
CA LYS A 50 12.17 -11.64 -20.16
C LYS A 50 12.19 -10.57 -19.08
N LYS A 51 11.73 -9.35 -19.37
CA LYS A 51 11.57 -8.32 -18.33
C LYS A 51 10.63 -8.80 -17.21
N PRO A 52 10.93 -8.49 -15.93
CA PRO A 52 10.08 -8.88 -14.82
C PRO A 52 8.69 -8.26 -14.96
N GLN A 53 7.65 -9.08 -14.75
CA GLN A 53 6.26 -8.65 -14.79
C GLN A 53 5.65 -8.76 -13.41
N VAL A 54 4.77 -7.84 -13.04
CA VAL A 54 4.01 -7.95 -11.80
C VAL A 54 2.92 -9.00 -11.98
N LEU A 55 2.93 -10.02 -11.12
CA LEU A 55 1.96 -11.14 -11.16
C LEU A 55 0.82 -10.95 -10.16
N LYS A 56 1.14 -10.38 -9.00
CA LYS A 56 0.18 -10.12 -7.91
C LYS A 56 0.41 -8.73 -7.36
N LEU A 57 -0.68 -8.00 -7.11
CA LEU A 57 -0.63 -6.65 -6.57
C LEU A 57 -1.69 -6.51 -5.47
N SER A 58 -1.29 -6.02 -4.31
CA SER A 58 -2.17 -5.67 -3.21
C SER A 58 -1.98 -4.20 -2.85
N MET A 59 -3.07 -3.45 -2.73
CA MET A 59 -3.03 -2.03 -2.36
C MET A 59 -3.71 -1.79 -1.02
N THR A 60 -3.09 -1.03 -0.12
CA THR A 60 -3.76 -0.48 1.06
C THR A 60 -3.79 1.03 1.02
N VAL A 61 -4.88 1.63 1.51
CA VAL A 61 -5.10 3.08 1.46
C VAL A 61 -5.17 3.70 2.86
N ASN A 62 -4.60 4.89 3.01
CA ASN A 62 -4.59 5.71 4.23
C ASN A 62 -4.25 4.91 5.49
N PHE A 63 -3.32 3.96 5.40
CA PHE A 63 -3.11 2.99 6.46
C PHE A 63 -2.52 3.63 7.73
N ASN A 64 -1.58 4.55 7.54
CA ASN A 64 -0.97 5.31 8.63
C ASN A 64 -1.60 6.68 8.87
N LEU A 65 -2.64 7.04 8.10
CA LEU A 65 -3.30 8.33 8.17
C LEU A 65 -4.58 8.31 9.01
N ASN A 66 -5.13 9.50 9.25
CA ASN A 66 -6.39 9.65 9.96
C ASN A 66 -7.52 8.94 9.19
N ARG A 67 -8.20 8.01 9.86
CA ARG A 67 -9.26 7.17 9.26
C ARG A 67 -10.57 7.92 8.99
N LYS A 68 -10.65 9.19 9.37
CA LYS A 68 -11.78 10.09 9.05
C LYS A 68 -11.59 10.86 7.74
N LEU A 69 -10.45 10.70 7.07
CA LEU A 69 -10.22 11.30 5.76
C LEU A 69 -11.20 10.69 4.74
N ASP A 70 -11.80 11.55 3.93
CA ASP A 70 -12.76 11.25 2.87
C ASP A 70 -12.10 10.99 1.51
N LYS A 71 -10.78 11.22 1.41
CA LYS A 71 -9.97 10.96 0.23
C LYS A 71 -8.75 10.12 0.59
N ILE A 72 -8.20 9.44 -0.41
CA ILE A 72 -6.97 8.66 -0.36
C ILE A 72 -5.79 9.61 -0.60
N TYR A 73 -4.99 9.86 0.44
CA TYR A 73 -3.78 10.67 0.39
C TYR A 73 -2.50 9.82 0.41
N GLU A 74 -2.60 8.61 0.97
CA GLU A 74 -1.53 7.63 1.01
C GLU A 74 -2.07 6.31 0.48
N TYR A 75 -1.31 5.64 -0.39
CA TYR A 75 -1.58 4.27 -0.79
C TYR A 75 -0.29 3.47 -0.89
N THR A 76 -0.28 2.30 -0.29
CA THR A 76 0.86 1.38 -0.28
C THR A 76 0.55 0.20 -1.18
N ALA A 77 1.42 -0.04 -2.15
CA ALA A 77 1.37 -1.20 -3.02
C ALA A 77 2.38 -2.25 -2.56
N ILE A 78 1.90 -3.48 -2.43
CA ILE A 78 2.71 -4.66 -2.18
C ILE A 78 2.53 -5.57 -3.38
N TYR A 79 3.61 -5.97 -4.04
CA TYR A 79 3.51 -6.75 -5.27
C TYR A 79 4.64 -7.75 -5.43
N MET A 80 4.33 -8.81 -6.17
CA MET A 80 5.26 -9.88 -6.51
C MET A 80 5.53 -9.89 -8.01
N THR A 81 6.80 -10.08 -8.38
CA THR A 81 7.21 -10.19 -9.79
C THR A 81 7.26 -11.64 -10.26
N SER A 82 7.38 -11.83 -11.58
CA SER A 82 7.64 -13.11 -12.22
C SER A 82 8.99 -13.74 -11.87
N TYR A 83 9.83 -13.03 -11.12
CA TYR A 83 11.08 -13.56 -10.57
C TYR A 83 10.93 -13.98 -9.09
N GLY A 84 9.72 -13.94 -8.52
CA GLY A 84 9.48 -14.27 -7.12
C GLY A 84 9.90 -13.17 -6.15
N GLU A 85 10.27 -11.98 -6.63
CA GLU A 85 10.66 -10.86 -5.78
C GLU A 85 9.43 -10.15 -5.22
N PHE A 86 9.51 -9.75 -3.95
CA PHE A 86 8.48 -8.96 -3.28
C PHE A 86 8.92 -7.51 -3.12
N PHE A 87 8.02 -6.59 -3.46
CA PHE A 87 8.22 -5.16 -3.30
C PHE A 87 7.11 -4.56 -2.46
N CYS A 88 7.46 -3.56 -1.66
CA CYS A 88 6.53 -2.72 -0.91
C CYS A 88 6.87 -1.26 -1.18
N ARG A 89 5.94 -0.50 -1.74
CA ARG A 89 6.12 0.92 -2.10
C ARG A 89 4.96 1.75 -1.60
N VAL A 90 5.27 2.92 -1.04
CA VAL A 90 4.29 3.89 -0.55
C VAL A 90 4.23 5.06 -1.51
N PHE A 91 3.02 5.49 -1.84
CA PHE A 91 2.73 6.59 -2.74
C PHE A 91 1.85 7.62 -2.04
N PHE A 92 1.99 8.87 -2.45
CA PHE A 92 1.28 10.00 -1.86
C PHE A 92 0.57 10.82 -2.95
N ASP A 93 -0.60 11.36 -2.61
CA ASP A 93 -1.33 12.31 -3.42
C ASP A 93 -1.72 13.52 -2.57
N ASN A 94 -1.15 14.69 -2.90
CA ASN A 94 -1.38 15.92 -2.14
C ASN A 94 -2.81 16.48 -2.26
N LYS A 95 -3.51 16.16 -3.36
CA LYS A 95 -4.89 16.62 -3.61
C LYS A 95 -5.93 15.64 -3.07
N GLY A 96 -5.51 14.41 -2.80
CA GLY A 96 -6.36 13.31 -2.37
C GLY A 96 -7.17 12.72 -3.53
N ILE A 97 -7.32 11.40 -3.54
CA ILE A 97 -8.07 10.65 -4.55
C ILE A 97 -9.38 10.17 -3.95
N SER A 98 -10.51 10.45 -4.60
CA SER A 98 -11.83 10.21 -4.00
C SER A 98 -12.29 8.74 -4.03
N PHE A 99 -11.69 7.90 -4.87
CA PHE A 99 -12.14 6.53 -5.13
C PHE A 99 -10.95 5.58 -5.35
N VAL A 100 -11.14 4.31 -4.99
CA VAL A 100 -10.07 3.29 -5.03
C VAL A 100 -9.58 3.04 -6.45
N GLU A 101 -10.47 3.05 -7.45
CA GLU A 101 -10.14 2.85 -8.86
C GLU A 101 -9.20 3.95 -9.36
N GLY A 102 -9.31 5.16 -8.82
CA GLY A 102 -8.44 6.29 -9.15
C GLY A 102 -7.05 6.09 -8.59
N ALA A 103 -6.95 5.55 -7.37
CA ALA A 103 -5.67 5.17 -6.78
C ALA A 103 -5.02 4.02 -7.55
N LEU A 104 -5.82 3.03 -7.99
CA LEU A 104 -5.35 1.96 -8.87
C LEU A 104 -4.83 2.49 -10.20
N HIS A 105 -5.57 3.39 -10.86
CA HIS A 105 -5.15 3.98 -12.13
C HIS A 105 -3.80 4.68 -12.00
N ARG A 106 -3.62 5.51 -10.96
CA ARG A 106 -2.34 6.17 -10.70
C ARG A 106 -1.24 5.18 -10.38
N LEU A 107 -1.54 4.15 -9.61
CA LEU A 107 -0.59 3.10 -9.29
C LEU A 107 -0.12 2.36 -10.56
N LYS A 108 -1.03 2.10 -11.51
CA LYS A 108 -0.71 1.51 -12.81
C LYS A 108 0.30 2.38 -13.58
N GLU A 109 0.05 3.69 -13.65
CA GLU A 109 0.94 4.65 -14.30
C GLU A 109 2.31 4.71 -13.59
N GLN A 110 2.33 4.83 -12.26
CA GLN A 110 3.55 4.96 -11.47
C GLN A 110 4.42 3.70 -11.48
N LEU A 111 3.80 2.52 -11.58
CA LEU A 111 4.50 1.25 -11.71
C LEU A 111 4.77 0.86 -13.18
N ASN A 112 4.39 1.71 -14.15
CA ASN A 112 4.50 1.44 -15.58
C ASN A 112 3.91 0.06 -15.98
N LEU A 113 2.75 -0.28 -15.41
CA LEU A 113 2.10 -1.55 -15.68
C LEU A 113 1.31 -1.46 -16.98
N PRO A 114 1.67 -2.19 -18.06
CA PRO A 114 0.92 -2.15 -19.30
C PRO A 114 -0.52 -2.66 -19.11
N ILE A 115 -0.67 -3.72 -18.31
CA ILE A 115 -1.92 -4.38 -17.95
C ILE A 115 -1.88 -4.63 -16.43
N PHE A 116 -3.03 -4.57 -15.75
CA PHE A 116 -3.09 -4.99 -14.35
C PHE A 116 -2.80 -6.49 -14.23
N PRO A 117 -2.14 -6.92 -13.14
CA PRO A 117 -1.91 -8.33 -12.89
C PRO A 117 -3.24 -9.09 -12.79
N GLY A 118 -3.20 -10.39 -13.07
CA GLY A 118 -4.37 -11.27 -12.98
C GLY A 118 -4.98 -11.35 -11.58
N GLN A 119 -4.21 -10.99 -10.53
CA GLN A 119 -4.69 -10.92 -9.16
C GLN A 119 -4.40 -9.54 -8.56
N VAL A 120 -5.47 -8.80 -8.25
CA VAL A 120 -5.43 -7.51 -7.57
C VAL A 120 -6.23 -7.59 -6.27
N GLY A 121 -5.57 -7.34 -5.13
CA GLY A 121 -6.16 -7.26 -3.81
C GLY A 121 -6.21 -5.82 -3.31
N PHE A 122 -7.17 -5.51 -2.43
CA PHE A 122 -7.20 -4.23 -1.74
C PHE A 122 -7.56 -4.35 -0.27
N TYR A 123 -6.95 -3.49 0.54
CA TYR A 123 -7.25 -3.33 1.95
C TYR A 123 -7.55 -1.87 2.29
N ILE A 124 -8.83 -1.60 2.50
CA ILE A 124 -9.32 -0.34 3.05
C ILE A 124 -9.62 -0.56 4.54
N PRO A 125 -8.98 0.20 5.46
CA PRO A 125 -9.29 0.14 6.88
C PRO A 125 -10.79 0.31 7.12
N ARG A 126 -11.37 -0.52 8.00
CA ARG A 126 -12.84 -0.59 8.22
C ARG A 126 -13.49 0.78 8.46
N LEU A 127 -12.83 1.67 9.19
CA LEU A 127 -13.34 3.01 9.47
C LEU A 127 -13.29 3.94 8.26
N ALA A 128 -12.30 3.76 7.38
CA ALA A 128 -12.14 4.56 6.16
C ALA A 128 -13.11 4.13 5.05
N ARG A 129 -13.65 2.89 5.10
CA ARG A 129 -14.65 2.39 4.12
C ARG A 129 -15.94 3.21 4.05
N ARG A 130 -16.26 3.98 5.10
CA ARG A 130 -17.44 4.85 5.10
C ARG A 130 -17.19 6.17 4.36
N CYS A 131 -15.93 6.51 4.16
CA CYS A 131 -15.50 7.82 3.68
C CYS A 131 -14.92 7.72 2.27
N ILE A 132 -14.22 6.61 1.97
CA ILE A 132 -13.68 6.28 0.65
C ILE A 132 -14.73 5.47 -0.10
N ARG A 133 -15.13 5.95 -1.28
CA ARG A 133 -16.07 5.27 -2.18
C ARG A 133 -15.37 4.22 -3.03
#